data_AF-A0A3N1K0Z9-F1
#
_entry.id   AF-A0A3N1K0Z9-F1
#
_cell.length_a   1.000
_cell.length_b   1.000
_cell.length_c   1.000
_cell.angle_alpha   90.00
_cell.angle_beta   90.00
_cell.angle_gamma   90.00
#
_symmetry.space_group_name_H-M   'P 1'
#
loop_
_entity.id
_entity.type
_entity.pdbx_description
1 polymer ?
#
loop_
_entity_poly.entity_id
_entity_poly.type
_entity_poly.pdbx_seq_one_letter_code
_entity_poly.pdbx_strand_id
1 'polypeptide(L)' 'MKMNTRLGRIMYGISLVVSVGMIVLVWAVLQPSVVFSVFFTLFVIGIAVWNGRKAFGASPEPR' A
#
# COMPACT_ATOMS: atom_id res chain seq x y z
N MET A 1 19.08 8.65 3.55
CA MET A 1 18.77 9.41 2.32
C MET A 1 17.51 10.25 2.57
N LYS A 2 17.60 11.58 2.43
CA LYS A 2 16.42 12.48 2.49
C LYS A 2 15.53 12.14 1.30
N MET A 3 14.57 11.24 1.50
CA MET A 3 13.64 10.85 0.45
C MET A 3 12.79 12.07 0.13
N ASN A 4 12.96 12.62 -1.07
CA ASN A 4 12.19 13.76 -1.55
C ASN A 4 10.69 13.45 -1.33
N THR A 5 9.98 14.29 -0.58
CA THR A 5 8.58 14.08 -0.20
C THR A 5 7.68 13.85 -1.41
N ARG A 6 8.03 14.40 -2.59
CA ARG A 6 7.34 14.11 -3.86
C ARG A 6 7.54 12.67 -4.33
N LEU A 7 8.78 12.16 -4.31
CA LEU A 7 9.09 10.80 -4.74
C LEU A 7 8.38 9.78 -3.85
N GLY A 8 8.39 9.99 -2.53
CA GLY A 8 7.68 9.13 -1.58
C GLY A 8 6.17 9.05 -1.85
N ARG A 9 5.54 10.18 -2.20
CA ARG A 9 4.12 10.23 -2.57
C ARG A 9 3.81 9.54 -3.90
N ILE A 10 4.67 9.70 -4.91
CA ILE A 10 4.51 9.02 -6.20
C ILE A 10 4.65 7.49 -6.01
N MET A 11 5.67 7.05 -5.27
CA MET A 11 5.86 5.64 -4.95
C MET A 11 4.69 5.05 -4.16
N TYR A 12 4.11 5.84 -3.25
CA TYR A 12 2.89 5.44 -2.56
C TYR A 12 1.69 5.29 -3.49
N GLY A 13 1.52 6.21 -4.45
CA GLY A 13 0.49 6.09 -5.49
C GLY A 13 0.62 4.80 -6.30
N ILE A 14 1.84 4.47 -6.74
CA ILE A 14 2.12 3.21 -7.44
C ILE A 14 1.82 2.00 -6.52
N SER A 15 2.25 2.05 -5.27
CA SER A 15 1.98 1.02 -4.28
C SER A 15 0.48 0.76 -4.10
N LEU A 16 -0.37 1.80 -4.14
CA LEU A 16 -1.82 1.65 -4.07
C LEU A 16 -2.39 0.93 -5.28
N VAL A 17 -1.98 1.33 -6.49
CA VAL A 17 -2.43 0.69 -7.73
C VAL A 17 -2.07 -0.79 -7.74
N VAL A 18 -0.83 -1.13 -7.37
CA VAL A 18 -0.39 -2.53 -7.27
C VAL A 18 -1.18 -3.28 -6.19
N SER A 19 -1.45 -2.66 -5.05
CA SER A 19 -2.21 -3.27 -3.96
C SER A 19 -3.63 -3.67 -4.41
N VAL A 20 -4.32 -2.76 -5.09
CA VAL A 20 -5.65 -3.04 -5.65
C VAL A 20 -5.57 -4.16 -6.69
N GLY A 21 -4.58 -4.11 -7.59
CA GLY A 21 -4.36 -5.16 -8.59
C GLY A 21 -4.14 -6.53 -7.96
N MET A 22 -3.36 -6.62 -6.88
CA MET A 22 -3.11 -7.87 -6.15
C MET A 22 -4.38 -8.41 -5.47
N ILE A 23 -5.20 -7.54 -4.89
CA ILE A 23 -6.49 -7.94 -4.30
C ILE A 23 -7.38 -8.51 -5.41
N VAL A 24 -7.55 -7.79 -6.51
CA VAL A 24 -8.37 -8.26 -7.65
C VAL A 24 -7.84 -9.58 -8.20
N LEU A 25 -6.53 -9.73 -8.37
CA LEU A 25 -5.91 -10.96 -8.84
C LEU A 25 -6.24 -12.16 -7.93
N VAL A 26 -6.10 -11.98 -6.61
CA VAL A 26 -6.39 -13.06 -5.65
C VAL A 26 -7.86 -13.44 -5.68
N TRP A 27 -8.77 -12.46 -5.71
CA TRP A 27 -10.21 -12.73 -5.65
C TRP A 27 -10.80 -13.21 -6.97
N ALA A 28 -10.36 -12.66 -8.11
CA ALA A 28 -10.97 -12.94 -9.41
C ALA A 28 -10.28 -14.06 -10.18
N VAL A 29 -8.95 -14.19 -10.06
CA VAL A 29 -8.14 -15.08 -10.90
C VAL A 29 -7.70 -16.32 -10.14
N LEU A 30 -7.08 -16.16 -8.96
CA LEU A 30 -6.52 -17.29 -8.22
C LEU A 30 -7.57 -18.05 -7.39
N GLN A 31 -8.61 -17.35 -6.92
CA GLN A 31 -9.74 -17.92 -6.17
C GLN A 31 -9.33 -18.94 -5.07
N PRO A 32 -8.38 -18.63 -4.18
CA PRO A 32 -8.05 -19.52 -3.07
C PRO A 32 -9.18 -19.53 -2.04
N SER A 33 -8.99 -20.24 -0.91
CA SER A 33 -9.96 -20.24 0.17
C SER A 33 -10.31 -18.81 0.63
N VAL A 34 -11.59 -18.57 0.94
CA VAL A 34 -12.09 -17.26 1.36
C VAL A 34 -11.31 -16.70 2.56
N VAL A 35 -10.97 -17.58 3.51
CA VAL A 35 -10.17 -17.24 4.69
C VAL A 35 -8.82 -16.66 4.29
N PHE A 36 -8.11 -17.31 3.37
CA PHE A 36 -6.84 -16.80 2.85
C PHE A 36 -7.01 -15.46 2.14
N SER A 37 -8.00 -15.32 1.26
CA SER A 37 -8.25 -14.08 0.51
C SER A 37 -8.53 -12.89 1.43
N VAL A 38 -9.27 -13.12 2.52
CA VAL A 38 -9.54 -12.09 3.54
C VAL A 38 -8.27 -11.69 4.27
N PHE A 39 -7.49 -12.65 4.79
CA PHE A 39 -6.22 -12.34 5.48
C PHE A 39 -5.21 -11.65 4.57
N PHE A 40 -5.11 -12.09 3.30
CA PHE A 40 -4.27 -11.45 2.30
C PHE A 40 -4.70 -10.00 2.06
N THR A 41 -6.01 -9.76 1.93
CA THR A 41 -6.56 -8.41 1.73
C THR A 41 -6.24 -7.50 2.92
N LEU A 42 -6.44 -7.99 4.15
CA LEU A 42 -6.09 -7.26 5.37
C LEU A 42 -4.59 -6.94 5.44
N PHE A 43 -3.74 -7.90 5.08
CA PHE A 43 -2.29 -7.72 5.02
C PHE A 43 -1.90 -6.63 4.01
N VAL A 44 -2.44 -6.69 2.78
CA VAL A 44 -2.17 -5.69 1.72
C VAL A 44 -2.63 -4.29 2.15
N ILE A 45 -3.82 -4.17 2.74
CA ILE A 45 -4.32 -2.91 3.28
C ILE A 45 -3.38 -2.39 4.39
N GLY A 46 -2.93 -3.26 5.30
CA GLY A 46 -1.99 -2.89 6.36
C GLY A 46 -0.68 -2.32 5.82
N ILE A 47 -0.11 -2.95 4.79
CA ILE A 47 1.10 -2.45 4.11
C ILE A 47 0.82 -1.11 3.41
N ALA A 48 -0.31 -0.96 2.73
CA ALA A 48 -0.69 0.29 2.10
C ALA A 48 -0.78 1.41 3.15
N VAL A 49 -1.48 1.21 4.27
CA VAL A 49 -1.58 2.21 5.35
C VAL A 49 -0.21 2.55 5.92
N TRP A 50 0.64 1.55 6.16
CA TRP A 50 2.00 1.77 6.67
C TRP A 50 2.87 2.57 5.69
N ASN A 51 2.81 2.26 4.40
CA ASN A 51 3.52 3.00 3.35
C ASN A 51 2.98 4.43 3.20
N GLY A 52 1.67 4.63 3.36
CA GLY A 52 1.06 5.96 3.39
C GLY A 52 1.59 6.78 4.56
N ARG A 53 1.65 6.19 5.76
CA ARG A 53 2.27 6.86 6.93
C ARG A 53 3.73 7.24 6.68
N LYS A 54 4.52 6.39 5.99
CA LYS A 54 5.90 6.75 5.63
C LYS A 54 5.99 7.83 4.56
N ALA A 55 5.09 7.83 3.59
CA ALA A 55 5.08 8.80 2.49
C ALA A 55 4.60 10.20 2.92
N PHE A 56 3.74 10.28 3.94
CA PHE A 56 3.14 11.54 4.41
C PHE A 56 3.52 11.95 5.84
N GLY A 57 4.04 11.05 6.67
CA GLY A 57 4.29 11.27 8.10
C GLY A 57 5.70 11.73 8.48
N ALA A 58 6.49 12.24 7.54
CA ALA A 58 7.83 12.79 7.78
C ALA A 58 8.00 14.23 7.26
N SER A 59 7.02 15.08 7.53
CA SER A 59 7.21 16.53 7.49
C SER A 59 7.47 17.02 8.93
N PRO A 60 8.74 17.23 9.35
CA PRO A 60 8.98 18.28 10.31
C PRO A 60 8.67 19.59 9.57
N GLU A 61 7.54 20.21 9.90
CA GLU A 61 7.29 21.62 9.60
C GLU A 61 8.51 22.42 10.08
N PRO A 62 9.26 23.12 9.21
CA PRO A 62 10.08 24.22 9.67
C PRO A 62 9.12 25.39 9.91
N ARG A 63 8.75 25.60 11.18
CA ARG A 63 8.35 26.93 11.64
C ARG A 63 9.57 27.83 11.66
#